data_AF-A0A5M8FFK7-F1
#
_entry.id   AF-A0A5M8FFK7-F1
#
_cell.length_a   1.000
_cell.length_b   1.000
_cell.length_c   1.000
_cell.angle_alpha   90.00
_cell.angle_beta   90.00
_cell.angle_gamma   90.00
#
_symmetry.space_group_name_H-M   'P 1'
#
loop_
_entity.id
_entity.type
_entity.pdbx_description
1 polymer ?
#
loop_
_entity_poly.entity_id
_entity_poly.type
_entity_poly.pdbx_seq_one_letter_code
_entity_poly.pdbx_strand_id
1 'polypeptide(L)'
;MSVLIFRLNGVDDDEAADVRQLLDDNGFPYHETGAGFLGLGTAGLWLLQAEHKREARALIDAYQQQRAARLSAEYRALCDAGRAETAWQRALQHPFRTAFHLAGIAAILYLMLVPFLTLGR
;
A
#
# COMPACT_ATOMS: atom_id res chain seq x y z
N MET A 1 29.71 3.37 -5.01
CA MET A 1 28.78 2.24 -4.80
C MET A 1 27.37 2.78 -4.91
N SER A 2 26.49 2.11 -5.66
CA SER A 2 25.10 2.53 -5.77
C SER A 2 24.32 2.19 -4.49
N VAL A 3 23.36 3.04 -4.13
CA VAL A 3 22.54 2.84 -2.92
C VAL A 3 21.07 2.95 -3.27
N LEU A 4 20.28 1.99 -2.79
CA LEU A 4 18.83 2.02 -2.92
C LEU A 4 18.26 3.28 -2.24
N ILE A 5 17.58 4.12 -3.02
CA ILE A 5 16.98 5.36 -2.53
C ILE A 5 15.46 5.25 -2.41
N PHE A 6 14.84 4.49 -3.32
CA PHE A 6 13.40 4.33 -3.41
C PHE A 6 13.03 2.93 -3.89
N ARG A 7 11.99 2.33 -3.30
CA ARG A 7 11.46 1.01 -3.70
C ARG A 7 10.25 1.24 -4.58
N LEU A 8 10.20 0.57 -5.72
CA LEU A 8 9.08 0.66 -6.67
C LEU A 8 8.03 -0.43 -6.44
N ASN A 9 8.28 -1.37 -5.52
CA ASN A 9 7.34 -2.43 -5.20
C ASN A 9 6.08 -1.87 -4.51
N GLY A 10 4.93 -2.00 -5.16
CA GLY A 10 3.64 -1.51 -4.64
C GLY A 10 3.45 0.00 -4.74
N VAL A 11 4.28 0.66 -5.54
CA VAL A 11 4.15 2.09 -5.88
C VAL A 11 3.37 2.20 -7.18
N ASP A 12 2.44 3.15 -7.25
CA ASP A 12 1.69 3.44 -8.48
C ASP A 12 2.62 3.98 -9.57
N ASP A 13 2.33 3.68 -10.84
CA ASP A 13 3.18 4.10 -11.97
C ASP A 13 3.36 5.64 -12.02
N ASP A 14 2.32 6.40 -11.66
CA ASP A 14 2.36 7.86 -11.57
C ASP A 14 3.35 8.35 -10.51
N GLU A 15 3.35 7.73 -9.32
CA GLU A 15 4.29 8.08 -8.25
C GLU A 15 5.72 7.69 -8.63
N ALA A 16 5.89 6.54 -9.27
CA ALA A 16 7.19 6.14 -9.80
C ALA A 16 7.71 7.14 -10.84
N ALA A 17 6.84 7.64 -11.73
CA ALA A 17 7.19 8.67 -12.70
C ALA A 17 7.56 10.00 -12.03
N ASP A 18 6.80 10.44 -11.03
CA ASP A 18 7.09 11.66 -10.27
C ASP A 18 8.45 11.58 -9.56
N VAL A 19 8.76 10.45 -8.94
CA VAL A 19 10.06 10.27 -8.25
C VAL A 19 11.22 10.22 -9.25
N ARG A 20 11.03 9.62 -10.44
CA ARG A 20 12.04 9.68 -11.52
C ARG A 20 12.29 11.12 -11.95
N GLN A 21 11.23 11.86 -12.25
CA GLN A 21 11.33 13.26 -12.62
C GLN A 21 11.98 14.11 -11.51
N LEU A 22 11.64 13.87 -10.24
CA LEU A 22 12.25 14.56 -9.11
C LEU A 22 13.77 14.35 -9.05
N LEU A 23 14.24 13.13 -9.33
CA LEU A 23 15.67 12.82 -9.38
C LEU A 23 16.34 13.48 -10.60
N ASP A 24 15.69 13.45 -11.76
CA ASP A 24 16.19 14.07 -13.00
C ASP A 24 16.29 15.60 -12.88
N ASP A 25 15.24 16.25 -12.36
CA ASP A 25 15.17 17.72 -12.17
C ASP A 25 16.25 18.23 -11.21
N ASN A 26 16.66 17.41 -10.24
CA ASN A 26 17.71 17.75 -9.27
C ASN A 26 19.09 17.21 -9.68
N GLY A 27 19.21 16.58 -10.84
CA GLY A 27 20.48 16.09 -11.38
C GLY A 27 21.09 14.93 -10.60
N PHE A 28 20.27 14.10 -9.96
CA PHE A 28 20.73 12.92 -9.23
C PHE A 28 20.78 11.69 -10.15
N PRO A 29 21.96 11.25 -10.62
CA PRO A 29 22.05 10.08 -11.49
C PRO A 29 21.61 8.81 -10.73
N TYR A 30 20.63 8.10 -11.30
CA TYR A 30 20.11 6.86 -10.76
C TYR A 30 20.09 5.73 -11.80
N HIS A 31 19.96 4.50 -11.31
CA HIS A 31 19.68 3.31 -12.10
C HIS A 31 18.42 2.64 -11.56
N GLU A 32 17.56 2.19 -12.46
CA GLU A 32 16.33 1.50 -12.11
C GLU A 32 16.49 -0.01 -12.25
N THR A 33 16.05 -0.75 -11.23
CA THR A 33 15.87 -2.20 -11.33
C THR A 33 14.37 -2.47 -11.40
N GLY A 34 13.93 -3.26 -12.38
CA GLY A 34 12.53 -3.71 -12.49
C GLY A 34 12.26 -4.99 -11.70
N ALA A 35 10.98 -5.25 -11.39
CA ALA A 35 10.54 -6.44 -10.64
C ALA A 35 10.56 -7.75 -11.47
N GLY A 36 11.05 -7.70 -12.70
CA GLY A 36 10.96 -8.79 -13.66
C GLY A 36 9.52 -9.08 -14.11
N PHE A 37 9.34 -9.98 -15.07
CA PHE A 37 8.04 -10.29 -15.67
C PHE A 37 7.00 -10.85 -14.68
N LEU A 38 7.45 -11.53 -13.62
CA LEU A 38 6.58 -12.11 -12.59
C LEU A 38 6.28 -11.14 -11.43
N GLY A 39 6.86 -9.93 -11.42
CA GLY A 39 6.65 -8.96 -10.34
C GLY A 39 7.26 -9.34 -8.99
N LEU A 40 8.14 -10.36 -8.94
CA LEU A 40 8.74 -10.88 -7.70
C LEU A 40 10.13 -10.30 -7.38
N GLY A 41 10.72 -9.53 -8.31
CA GLY A 41 11.99 -8.87 -8.11
C GLY A 41 11.89 -7.64 -7.21
N THR A 42 13.00 -7.25 -6.59
CA THR A 42 13.10 -5.94 -5.91
C THR A 42 13.18 -4.84 -6.96
N ALA A 43 12.04 -4.25 -7.34
CA ALA A 43 12.06 -3.05 -8.14
C ALA A 43 12.43 -1.85 -7.28
N GLY A 44 13.31 -1.00 -7.78
CA GLY A 44 13.81 0.13 -7.02
C GLY A 44 14.72 1.04 -7.82
N LEU A 45 14.80 2.29 -7.37
CA LEU A 45 15.72 3.31 -7.88
C LEU A 45 16.97 3.30 -7.01
N TRP A 46 18.13 3.20 -7.66
CA TRP A 46 19.44 3.12 -7.05
C TRP A 46 20.25 4.35 -7.43
N LEU A 47 20.60 5.17 -6.44
CA LEU A 47 21.42 6.35 -6.64
C LEU A 47 22.87 5.92 -6.91
N LEU A 48 23.50 6.44 -7.97
CA LEU A 48 24.88 6.08 -8.33
C LEU A 48 25.89 6.64 -7.32
N GLN A 49 25.63 7.83 -6.79
CA GLN A 49 26.50 8.57 -5.89
C GLN A 49 25.97 8.52 -4.45
N ALA A 50 26.54 7.63 -3.63
CA ALA A 50 26.13 7.46 -2.23
C ALA A 50 26.25 8.74 -1.39
N GLU A 51 27.10 9.70 -1.80
CA GLU A 51 27.36 10.96 -1.10
C GLU A 51 26.13 11.87 -1.10
N HIS A 52 25.38 11.85 -2.20
CA HIS A 52 24.12 12.60 -2.36
C HIS A 52 22.90 11.87 -1.81
N LYS A 53 23.08 10.68 -1.19
CA LYS A 53 21.97 9.88 -0.67
C LYS A 53 21.09 10.67 0.29
N ARG A 54 21.70 11.45 1.18
CA ARG A 54 20.95 12.21 2.20
C ARG A 54 20.08 13.30 1.56
N GLU A 55 20.62 14.00 0.56
CA GLU A 55 19.92 15.07 -0.16
C GLU A 55 18.79 14.51 -1.01
N ALA A 56 19.07 13.50 -1.84
CA ALA A 56 18.06 12.82 -2.64
C ALA A 56 16.95 12.23 -1.78
N ARG A 57 17.29 11.65 -0.62
CA ARG A 57 16.29 11.11 0.31
C ARG A 57 15.41 12.20 0.90
N ALA A 58 16.00 13.33 1.30
CA ALA A 58 15.24 14.45 1.86
C ALA A 58 14.23 15.01 0.85
N LEU A 59 14.58 15.08 -0.44
CA LEU A 59 13.65 15.51 -1.49
C LEU A 59 12.49 14.53 -1.67
N ILE A 60 12.79 13.23 -1.75
CA ILE A 60 11.75 12.19 -1.86
C ILE A 60 10.82 12.24 -0.64
N ASP A 61 11.38 12.36 0.56
CA ASP A 61 10.58 12.43 1.79
C ASP A 61 9.70 13.70 1.80
N ALA A 62 10.19 14.84 1.32
CA ALA A 62 9.40 16.07 1.19
C ALA A 62 8.25 15.92 0.17
N TYR A 63 8.52 15.31 -0.99
CA TYR A 63 7.49 14.98 -1.97
C TYR A 63 6.40 14.06 -1.38
N GLN A 64 6.80 13.01 -0.66
CA GLN A 64 5.88 12.07 -0.02
C GLN A 64 4.98 12.75 1.03
N GLN A 65 5.54 13.66 1.83
CA GLN A 65 4.77 14.45 2.79
C GLN A 65 3.75 15.35 2.08
N GLN A 66 4.14 15.98 0.98
CA GLN A 66 3.24 16.81 0.19
C GLN A 66 2.11 15.98 -0.41
N ARG A 67 2.40 14.80 -0.95
CA ARG A 67 1.40 13.88 -1.52
C ARG A 67 0.43 13.37 -0.46
N ALA A 68 0.93 12.96 0.71
CA ALA A 68 0.09 12.53 1.83
C ALA A 68 -0.84 13.64 2.33
N ALA A 69 -0.35 14.89 2.37
CA ALA A 69 -1.15 16.05 2.74
C ALA A 69 -2.28 16.32 1.72
N ARG A 70 -1.99 16.20 0.41
CA ARG A 70 -2.99 16.35 -0.66
C ARG A 70 -4.07 15.26 -0.57
N LEU A 71 -3.67 14.00 -0.49
CA LEU A 71 -4.59 12.86 -0.34
C LEU A 71 -5.48 13.00 0.90
N SER A 72 -4.91 13.45 2.02
CA SER A 72 -5.69 13.69 3.25
C SER A 72 -6.68 14.83 3.10
N ALA A 73 -6.32 15.89 2.36
CA ALA A 73 -7.20 17.01 2.07
C ALA A 73 -8.33 16.63 1.11
N GLU A 74 -8.02 15.87 0.06
CA GLU A 74 -9.02 15.31 -0.86
C GLU A 74 -10.00 14.38 -0.15
N TYR A 75 -9.48 13.50 0.73
CA TYR A 75 -10.32 12.61 1.55
C TYR A 75 -11.26 13.43 2.46
N ARG A 76 -10.75 14.48 3.12
CA ARG A 76 -11.59 15.37 3.94
C ARG A 76 -12.63 16.11 3.10
N ALA A 77 -12.26 16.63 1.94
CA ALA A 77 -13.20 17.29 1.03
C ALA A 77 -14.31 16.34 0.56
N LEU A 78 -13.99 15.07 0.30
CA LEU A 78 -14.98 14.03 -0.03
C LEU A 78 -15.88 13.67 1.15
N CYS A 79 -15.35 13.66 2.37
CA CYS A 79 -16.13 13.51 3.60
C CYS A 79 -17.08 14.69 3.83
N ASP A 80 -16.59 15.91 3.70
CA ASP A 80 -17.35 17.14 3.90
C ASP A 80 -18.43 17.34 2.82
N ALA A 81 -18.19 16.83 1.60
CA ALA A 81 -19.17 16.78 0.51
C ALA A 81 -20.31 15.76 0.75
N GLY A 82 -20.37 15.09 1.91
CA GLY A 82 -21.43 14.14 2.27
C GLY A 82 -21.41 12.85 1.46
N ARG A 83 -20.32 12.57 0.73
CA ARG A 83 -20.12 11.33 -0.05
C ARG A 83 -19.14 10.36 0.61
N ALA A 84 -18.74 10.59 1.86
CA ALA A 84 -18.21 9.53 2.68
C ALA A 84 -19.35 8.57 3.03
N GLU A 85 -19.67 7.67 2.09
CA GLU A 85 -20.14 6.33 2.42
C GLU A 85 -19.06 5.71 3.32
N THR A 86 -19.15 6.06 4.59
CA THR A 86 -18.45 5.41 5.68
C THR A 86 -18.61 3.92 5.45
N ALA A 87 -17.52 3.16 5.55
CA ALA A 87 -17.54 1.70 5.41
C ALA A 87 -18.67 1.02 6.23
N TRP A 88 -19.18 1.72 7.24
CA TRP A 88 -20.38 1.44 8.02
C TRP A 88 -21.69 1.33 7.20
N GLN A 89 -21.98 2.25 6.27
CA GLN A 89 -23.14 2.16 5.38
C GLN A 89 -23.00 1.04 4.35
N ARG A 90 -21.79 0.78 3.85
CA ARG A 90 -21.51 -0.30 2.88
C ARG A 90 -21.59 -1.70 3.52
N ALA A 91 -21.26 -1.81 4.81
CA ALA A 91 -21.46 -3.03 5.60
C ALA A 91 -22.95 -3.35 5.85
N LEU A 92 -23.82 -2.33 5.91
CA LEU A 92 -25.26 -2.50 6.07
C LEU A 92 -26.00 -2.84 4.76
N GLN A 93 -25.37 -2.62 3.60
CA GLN A 93 -25.98 -2.89 2.29
C GLN A 93 -25.84 -4.35 1.81
N HIS A 94 -24.98 -5.17 2.44
CA HIS A 94 -24.83 -6.61 2.11
C HIS A 94 -24.76 -7.54 3.35
N PRO A 95 -25.77 -7.54 4.24
CA PRO A 95 -25.78 -8.37 5.46
C PRO A 95 -25.64 -9.88 5.19
N PHE A 96 -26.09 -10.35 4.03
CA PHE A 96 -26.03 -11.77 3.65
C PHE A 96 -24.60 -12.29 3.39
N ARG A 97 -23.69 -11.45 2.90
CA ARG A 97 -22.32 -11.90 2.58
C ARG A 97 -21.48 -12.07 3.85
N THR A 98 -21.64 -11.18 4.82
CA THR A 98 -21.02 -11.30 6.16
C THR A 98 -21.59 -12.48 6.94
N ALA A 99 -22.91 -12.72 6.85
CA ALA A 99 -23.55 -13.87 7.47
C ALA A 99 -23.03 -15.21 6.90
N PHE A 100 -22.75 -15.30 5.60
CA PHE A 100 -22.20 -16.54 5.01
C PHE A 100 -20.80 -16.88 5.53
N HIS A 101 -19.94 -15.88 5.70
CA HIS A 101 -18.59 -16.09 6.24
C HIS A 101 -18.65 -16.49 7.73
N LEU A 102 -19.49 -15.82 8.52
CA LEU A 102 -19.73 -16.19 9.93
C LEU A 102 -20.33 -17.59 10.06
N ALA A 103 -21.28 -17.96 9.21
CA ALA A 103 -21.85 -19.30 9.18
C ALA A 103 -20.81 -20.36 8.80
N GLY A 104 -19.93 -20.07 7.84
CA GLY A 104 -18.82 -20.97 7.47
C GLY A 104 -17.84 -21.19 8.62
N ILE A 105 -17.42 -20.11 9.30
CA ILE A 105 -16.55 -20.20 10.47
C ILE A 105 -17.22 -20.99 11.61
N ALA A 106 -18.50 -20.69 11.90
CA ALA A 106 -19.27 -21.40 12.92
C ALA A 106 -19.46 -22.89 12.58
N ALA A 107 -19.68 -23.24 11.32
CA ALA A 107 -19.79 -24.62 10.87
C ALA A 107 -18.46 -25.39 11.01
N ILE A 108 -17.34 -24.76 10.66
CA ILE A 108 -16.00 -25.36 10.83
C ILE A 108 -15.69 -25.56 12.32
N LEU A 109 -15.95 -24.53 13.15
CA LEU A 109 -15.79 -24.62 14.60
C LEU A 109 -16.68 -25.70 15.20
N TYR A 110 -17.94 -25.78 14.78
CA TYR A 110 -18.86 -26.83 15.21
C TYR A 110 -18.32 -28.21 14.83
N LEU A 111 -17.88 -28.41 13.58
CA LEU A 111 -17.32 -29.68 13.14
C LEU A 111 -16.04 -30.07 13.90
N MET A 112 -15.22 -29.09 14.30
CA MET A 112 -14.03 -29.31 15.14
C MET A 112 -14.38 -29.61 16.60
N LEU A 113 -15.40 -28.96 17.16
CA LEU A 113 -15.78 -29.07 18.57
C LEU A 113 -16.69 -30.27 18.86
N VAL A 114 -17.47 -30.73 17.88
CA VAL A 114 -18.31 -31.94 17.98
C VAL A 114 -17.52 -33.15 18.48
N PRO A 115 -16.39 -33.58 17.86
CA PRO A 115 -15.66 -34.75 18.32
C PRO A 115 -15.13 -34.59 19.75
N PHE A 116 -14.74 -33.39 20.16
CA PHE A 116 -14.28 -33.10 21.52
C PHE A 116 -15.42 -33.15 22.56
N LEU A 117 -16.61 -32.66 22.20
CA LEU A 117 -17.78 -32.69 23.08
C LEU A 117 -18.43 -34.09 23.15
N THR A 118 -18.31 -34.89 22.09
CA THR A 118 -18.83 -36.28 22.06
C THR A 118 -17.89 -37.28 22.72
N LEU A 119 -16.57 -37.06 22.74
CA LEU A 119 -15.62 -37.93 23.45
C LEU A 119 -15.57 -37.68 24.96
N GLY A 120 -16.11 -36.56 25.45
CA GLY A 120 -16.18 -36.22 26.86
C GLY A 120 -17.42 -36.73 27.60
N ARG A 121 -18.28 -37.53 26.96
CA ARG A 121 -19.46 -38.20 27.56
C ARG A 121 -19.26 -39.70 27.69
#